data_AF-A0AAI9TC33-F1
#
_entry.id   AF-A0AAI9TC33-F1
#
_cell.length_a   1.000
_cell.length_b   1.000
_cell.length_c   1.000
_cell.angle_alpha   90.00
_cell.angle_beta   90.00
_cell.angle_gamma   90.00
#
_symmetry.space_group_name_H-M   'P 1'
#
loop_
_entity.id
_entity.type
_entity.pdbx_description
1 polymer ?
#
loop_
_entity_poly.entity_id
_entity_poly.type
_entity_poly.pdbx_seq_one_letter_code
_entity_poly.pdbx_strand_id
1 'polypeptide(L)'
;MDFTTETPDTMRNYDSDIDSEEQPSSQPINAKIQAKFQIALPPTKSSQILRLSPKLLVQLQQLRPNHRTVPILEIWKPPLRRSKLTKGFPQRLKLGTGDIYATLNEPYITNKHPYRQDRLQGQDTQSNDIQEKDIVAAIYQASSSDNLTSSIHFRDTRCIWQVGANSAGPGEDTCYTFVIEKESTINPEQCRMIMQWEKRVLSENGNAASGSLGNEEFTLWTVDRKTRRQYRIATMTRGGFEITVRKSSILDRLRTCMALMEPVSEDTTKLETWLYTLVLTLCVSVASQEGWFD
;
A
#
# COMPACT_ATOMS: atom_id res chain seq x y z
N MET A 1 16.20 -12.80 71.66
CA MET A 1 15.46 -11.72 70.98
C MET A 1 15.63 -11.99 69.50
N ASP A 2 14.53 -12.43 68.92
CA ASP A 2 14.48 -13.24 67.72
C ASP A 2 14.53 -12.40 66.45
N PHE A 3 15.25 -12.93 65.46
CA PHE A 3 15.24 -12.50 64.08
C PHE A 3 14.03 -13.13 63.40
N THR A 4 13.09 -12.32 62.92
CA THR A 4 12.00 -12.82 62.06
C THR A 4 12.34 -12.54 60.60
N THR A 5 12.64 -13.64 59.93
CA THR A 5 12.77 -13.86 58.49
C THR A 5 11.46 -13.53 57.77
N GLU A 6 11.50 -12.76 56.70
CA GLU A 6 10.41 -12.70 55.70
C GLU A 6 10.92 -13.14 54.32
N THR A 7 10.31 -14.21 53.84
CA THR A 7 10.13 -14.68 52.45
C THR A 7 9.12 -15.85 52.56
N PRO A 8 8.29 -16.20 51.55
CA PRO A 8 8.42 -15.90 50.12
C PRO A 8 7.11 -15.63 49.34
N ASP A 9 7.29 -15.39 48.03
CA ASP A 9 6.42 -15.70 46.88
C ASP A 9 4.98 -15.15 46.78
N THR A 10 4.70 -14.47 45.67
CA THR A 10 3.71 -14.92 44.67
C THR A 10 3.89 -14.15 43.37
N MET A 11 4.35 -14.85 42.33
CA MET A 11 4.33 -14.43 40.93
C MET A 11 2.92 -14.03 40.52
N ARG A 12 2.71 -12.78 40.10
CA ARG A 12 1.50 -12.42 39.32
C ARG A 12 1.75 -12.72 37.85
N ASN A 13 1.34 -13.92 37.49
CA ASN A 13 1.02 -14.36 36.14
C ASN A 13 -0.09 -13.44 35.59
N TYR A 14 0.22 -12.63 34.56
CA TYR A 14 -0.81 -11.91 33.81
C TYR A 14 -1.31 -12.85 32.72
N ASP A 15 -2.35 -13.59 33.09
CA ASP A 15 -3.11 -14.43 32.20
C ASP A 15 -3.92 -13.56 31.23
N SER A 16 -4.05 -14.10 30.03
CA SER A 16 -4.58 -13.51 28.82
C SER A 16 -6.11 -13.44 28.81
N ASP A 17 -6.66 -12.23 28.84
CA ASP A 17 -8.07 -11.96 28.52
C ASP A 17 -8.16 -11.21 27.18
N ILE A 18 -8.02 -11.95 26.08
CA ILE A 18 -8.51 -11.52 24.76
C ILE A 18 -9.95 -12.02 24.68
N ASP A 19 -10.89 -11.16 25.09
CA ASP A 19 -12.32 -11.41 24.92
C ASP A 19 -12.65 -11.52 23.43
N SER A 20 -12.78 -12.77 23.00
CA SER A 20 -13.41 -13.17 21.74
C SER A 20 -14.87 -13.50 22.05
N GLU A 21 -15.76 -12.50 22.01
CA GLU A 21 -17.19 -12.78 21.99
C GLU A 21 -17.75 -12.75 20.56
N GLU A 22 -18.12 -13.94 20.12
CA GLU A 22 -19.10 -14.22 19.09
C GLU A 22 -20.50 -13.86 19.58
N GLN A 23 -21.28 -13.08 18.81
CA GLN A 23 -22.69 -13.42 18.62
C GLN A 23 -23.24 -12.89 17.27
N PRO A 24 -24.00 -13.69 16.51
CA PRO A 24 -24.35 -13.39 15.12
C PRO A 24 -25.66 -12.60 15.04
N SER A 25 -25.61 -11.41 14.44
CA SER A 25 -26.80 -10.64 14.07
C SER A 25 -26.96 -10.61 12.55
N SER A 26 -28.01 -11.30 12.11
CA SER A 26 -28.78 -11.25 10.86
C SER A 26 -28.15 -10.64 9.59
N GLN A 27 -27.95 -11.54 8.61
CA GLN A 27 -27.74 -11.34 7.17
C GLN A 27 -26.42 -10.67 6.70
N PRO A 28 -25.45 -11.44 6.19
CA PRO A 28 -24.35 -10.85 5.45
C PRO A 28 -24.83 -10.50 4.04
N ILE A 29 -24.97 -9.22 3.74
CA ILE A 29 -24.63 -8.75 2.39
C ILE A 29 -23.20 -9.26 2.18
N ASN A 30 -23.03 -10.22 1.25
CA ASN A 30 -21.72 -10.78 0.87
C ASN A 30 -20.84 -9.68 0.23
N ALA A 31 -20.46 -8.69 1.02
CA ALA A 31 -19.64 -7.57 0.59
C ALA A 31 -18.18 -8.00 0.70
N LYS A 32 -17.73 -8.74 -0.32
CA LYS A 32 -16.36 -9.22 -0.46
C LYS A 32 -15.65 -8.40 -1.52
N ILE A 33 -14.55 -7.76 -1.16
CA ILE A 33 -13.55 -7.27 -2.13
C ILE A 33 -12.43 -8.31 -2.15
N GLN A 34 -12.10 -8.82 -3.33
CA GLN A 34 -10.97 -9.71 -3.51
C GLN A 34 -10.32 -9.47 -4.87
N ALA A 35 -9.01 -9.30 -4.89
CA ALA A 35 -8.24 -9.25 -6.12
C ALA A 35 -6.84 -9.82 -5.90
N LYS A 36 -6.32 -10.47 -6.93
CA LYS A 36 -4.94 -10.96 -6.99
C LYS A 36 -4.23 -10.24 -8.11
N PHE A 37 -2.96 -9.94 -7.87
CA PHE A 37 -2.15 -9.25 -8.83
C PHE A 37 -0.73 -9.81 -8.81
N GLN A 38 -0.05 -9.66 -9.93
CA GLN A 38 1.29 -10.14 -10.17
C GLN A 38 2.21 -8.96 -10.44
N ILE A 39 3.47 -9.14 -10.05
CA ILE A 39 4.56 -8.19 -10.29
C ILE A 39 5.31 -8.65 -11.53
N ALA A 40 5.33 -7.81 -12.56
CA ALA A 40 6.10 -8.04 -13.77
C ALA A 40 7.24 -7.01 -13.85
N LEU A 41 8.47 -7.49 -13.79
CA LEU A 41 9.66 -6.64 -13.91
C LEU A 41 10.05 -6.50 -15.40
N PRO A 42 10.43 -5.29 -15.85
CA PRO A 42 10.93 -5.10 -17.20
C PRO A 42 12.23 -5.90 -17.38
N PRO A 43 12.54 -6.35 -18.61
CA PRO A 43 13.81 -7.00 -18.89
C PRO A 43 14.98 -6.10 -18.49
N THR A 44 15.97 -6.66 -17.80
CA THR A 44 17.24 -6.00 -17.45
C THR A 44 18.04 -5.71 -18.71
N LYS A 45 17.67 -4.65 -19.44
CA LYS A 45 18.46 -4.17 -20.58
C LYS A 45 19.61 -3.30 -20.08
N SER A 46 20.80 -3.60 -20.59
CA SER A 46 22.03 -2.85 -20.40
C SER A 46 21.86 -1.37 -20.77
N SER A 47 21.98 -0.51 -19.74
CA SER A 47 22.42 0.89 -19.77
C SER A 47 22.12 1.71 -21.04
N GLN A 48 20.93 2.33 -21.09
CA GLN A 48 20.82 3.64 -21.75
C GLN A 48 21.56 4.66 -20.87
N ILE A 49 22.81 4.96 -21.23
CA ILE A 49 23.71 5.91 -20.56
C ILE A 49 23.09 7.32 -20.45
N LEU A 50 22.11 7.63 -21.31
CA LEU A 50 21.36 8.88 -21.28
C LEU A 50 19.88 8.57 -20.96
N ARG A 51 19.41 8.93 -19.75
CA ARG A 51 18.01 8.78 -19.28
C ARG A 51 17.08 9.80 -19.96
N LEU A 52 17.00 9.73 -21.29
CA LEU A 52 16.17 10.61 -22.11
C LEU A 52 14.70 10.15 -22.17
N SER A 53 14.44 8.88 -21.87
CA SER A 53 13.10 8.30 -21.73
C SER A 53 12.76 7.98 -20.27
N PRO A 54 11.47 7.93 -19.91
CA PRO A 54 11.03 7.37 -18.63
C PRO A 54 11.58 5.94 -18.42
N LYS A 55 11.94 5.59 -17.18
CA LYS A 55 12.35 4.23 -16.82
C LYS A 55 11.16 3.52 -16.18
N LEU A 56 10.56 2.56 -16.89
CA LEU A 56 9.63 1.61 -16.27
C LEU A 56 10.39 0.81 -15.21
N LEU A 57 9.87 0.76 -13.99
CA LEU A 57 10.41 -0.01 -12.87
C LEU A 57 9.69 -1.33 -12.73
N VAL A 58 8.35 -1.29 -12.77
CA VAL A 58 7.52 -2.47 -12.58
C VAL A 58 6.14 -2.25 -13.18
N GLN A 59 5.53 -3.34 -13.61
CA GLN A 59 4.15 -3.38 -14.06
C GLN A 59 3.35 -4.31 -13.17
N LEU A 60 2.26 -3.81 -12.60
CA LEU A 60 1.33 -4.56 -11.78
C LEU A 60 0.19 -5.07 -12.65
N GLN A 61 0.00 -6.38 -12.64
CA GLN A 61 -0.99 -7.02 -13.47
C GLN A 61 -2.09 -7.66 -12.63
N GLN A 62 -3.36 -7.34 -12.90
CA GLN A 62 -4.47 -8.00 -12.20
C GLN A 62 -4.79 -9.35 -12.85
N LEU A 63 -4.92 -10.39 -12.03
CA LEU A 63 -5.25 -11.73 -12.48
C LEU A 63 -6.76 -11.86 -12.65
N ARG A 64 -7.20 -12.26 -13.84
CA ARG A 64 -8.59 -12.59 -14.13
C ARG A 64 -8.96 -13.98 -13.60
N PRO A 65 -10.26 -14.27 -13.41
CA PRO A 65 -10.73 -15.62 -13.10
C PRO A 65 -10.30 -16.69 -14.11
N ASN A 66 -10.06 -16.30 -15.37
CA ASN A 66 -9.57 -17.20 -16.43
C ASN A 66 -8.03 -17.26 -16.54
N HIS A 67 -7.31 -16.86 -15.49
CA HIS A 67 -5.84 -16.82 -15.40
C HIS A 67 -5.13 -15.89 -16.40
N ARG A 68 -5.85 -15.07 -17.16
CA ARG A 68 -5.23 -14.02 -17.97
C ARG A 68 -4.87 -12.83 -17.10
N THR A 69 -3.71 -12.24 -17.35
CA THR A 69 -3.27 -11.02 -16.65
C THR A 69 -3.66 -9.78 -17.44
N VAL A 70 -3.95 -8.68 -16.74
CA VAL A 70 -4.22 -7.36 -17.34
C VAL A 70 -3.25 -6.35 -16.78
N PRO A 71 -2.52 -5.59 -17.61
CA PRO A 71 -1.66 -4.51 -17.15
C PRO A 71 -2.50 -3.40 -16.55
N ILE A 72 -2.57 -3.29 -15.22
CA ILE A 72 -3.42 -2.28 -14.58
C ILE A 72 -2.61 -1.04 -14.24
N LEU A 73 -1.48 -1.21 -13.55
CA LEU A 73 -0.71 -0.10 -13.02
C LEU A 73 0.76 -0.22 -13.46
N GLU A 74 1.31 0.85 -14.02
CA GLU A 74 2.73 0.95 -14.32
C GLU A 74 3.41 1.91 -13.37
N ILE A 75 4.59 1.51 -12.89
CA ILE A 75 5.41 2.27 -11.97
C ILE A 75 6.69 2.66 -12.68
N TRP A 76 7.00 3.95 -12.75
CA TRP A 76 8.12 4.44 -13.53
C TRP A 76 8.78 5.68 -12.91
N LYS A 77 10.03 5.92 -13.28
CA LYS A 77 10.79 7.15 -12.95
C LYS A 77 10.80 8.09 -14.15
N PRO A 78 10.60 9.40 -13.95
CA PRO A 78 10.58 10.36 -15.03
C PRO A 78 11.96 10.52 -15.68
N PRO A 79 12.02 11.04 -16.92
CA PRO A 79 13.28 11.43 -17.53
C PRO A 79 13.94 12.57 -16.74
N LEU A 80 15.24 12.80 -16.97
CA LEU A 80 16.01 13.84 -16.27
C LEU A 80 15.47 15.28 -16.46
N ARG A 81 14.64 15.52 -17.48
CA ARG A 81 14.05 16.83 -17.74
C ARG A 81 12.81 17.02 -16.86
N ARG A 82 12.73 18.16 -16.17
CA ARG A 82 11.56 18.56 -15.37
C ARG A 82 10.30 18.52 -16.23
N SER A 83 9.48 17.52 -16.00
CA SER A 83 8.20 17.34 -16.67
C SER A 83 7.09 17.94 -15.79
N LYS A 84 6.11 18.61 -16.39
CA LYS A 84 4.97 19.22 -15.67
C LYS A 84 3.90 18.16 -15.33
N LEU A 85 4.31 16.97 -14.93
CA LEU A 85 3.44 15.79 -14.77
C LEU A 85 2.56 15.84 -13.51
N THR A 86 2.75 16.87 -12.68
CA THR A 86 2.03 17.06 -11.41
C THR A 86 1.08 18.25 -11.45
N LYS A 87 0.85 18.87 -12.62
CA LYS A 87 -0.01 20.06 -12.73
C LYS A 87 -1.47 19.75 -12.37
N GLY A 88 -1.91 18.51 -12.57
CA GLY A 88 -3.24 18.00 -12.25
C GLY A 88 -3.40 17.49 -10.81
N PHE A 89 -2.35 17.55 -9.99
CA PHE A 89 -2.46 17.23 -8.57
C PHE A 89 -3.05 18.43 -7.81
N PRO A 90 -3.88 18.20 -6.77
CA PRO A 90 -4.44 19.28 -5.96
C PRO A 90 -3.37 20.17 -5.32
N GLN A 91 -2.24 19.57 -4.96
CA GLN A 91 -1.06 20.26 -4.48
C GLN A 91 0.01 20.29 -5.57
N ARG A 92 0.61 21.47 -5.79
CA ARG A 92 1.71 21.60 -6.77
C ARG A 92 2.97 20.91 -6.23
N LEU A 93 3.25 19.72 -6.75
CA LEU A 93 4.42 18.95 -6.35
C LEU A 93 5.63 19.30 -7.21
N LYS A 94 6.75 19.64 -6.55
CA LYS A 94 8.05 19.77 -7.20
C LYS A 94 8.75 18.42 -7.15
N LEU A 95 8.31 17.50 -7.99
CA LEU A 95 8.92 16.18 -8.07
C LEU A 95 10.26 16.26 -8.82
N GLY A 96 11.26 15.59 -8.26
CA GLY A 96 12.60 15.42 -8.80
C GLY A 96 12.73 14.15 -9.64
N THR A 97 13.95 13.91 -10.11
CA THR A 97 14.30 12.77 -10.96
C THR A 97 14.44 11.44 -10.21
N GLY A 98 14.41 11.49 -8.87
CA GLY A 98 14.42 10.31 -8.00
C GLY A 98 13.01 9.76 -7.72
N ASP A 99 11.97 10.56 -7.95
CA ASP A 99 10.61 10.23 -7.57
C ASP A 99 9.97 9.21 -8.52
N ILE A 100 8.97 8.51 -7.99
CA ILE A 100 8.30 7.40 -8.66
C ILE A 100 6.85 7.79 -8.95
N TYR A 101 6.36 7.47 -10.14
CA TYR A 101 5.00 7.73 -10.57
C TYR A 101 4.27 6.42 -10.79
N ALA A 102 2.97 6.43 -10.54
CA ALA A 102 2.06 5.34 -10.85
C ALA A 102 1.04 5.81 -11.89
N THR A 103 0.97 5.11 -13.02
CA THR A 103 0.00 5.35 -14.09
C THR A 103 -0.97 4.18 -14.24
N LEU A 104 -2.25 4.49 -14.38
CA LEU A 104 -3.28 3.50 -14.65
C LEU A 104 -3.38 3.29 -16.16
N ASN A 105 -3.08 2.07 -16.62
CA ASN A 105 -3.13 1.72 -18.04
C ASN A 105 -4.51 1.19 -18.44
N GLU A 106 -5.06 0.31 -17.62
CA GLU A 106 -6.36 -0.34 -17.84
C GLU A 106 -7.20 -0.23 -16.56
N PRO A 107 -8.53 -0.15 -16.69
CA PRO A 107 -9.40 -0.06 -15.52
C PRO A 107 -9.34 -1.36 -14.70
N TYR A 108 -9.44 -1.21 -13.38
CA TYR A 108 -9.54 -2.34 -12.47
C TYR A 108 -10.73 -3.24 -12.78
N ILE A 109 -10.50 -4.55 -12.69
CA ILE A 109 -11.54 -5.55 -12.71
C ILE A 109 -12.16 -5.58 -11.33
N THR A 110 -13.46 -5.27 -11.27
CA THR A 110 -14.22 -5.19 -10.02
C THR A 110 -15.32 -6.25 -9.98
N ASN A 111 -15.68 -6.70 -8.79
CA ASN A 111 -16.72 -7.73 -8.62
C ASN A 111 -18.09 -7.30 -9.18
N LYS A 112 -18.34 -5.99 -9.30
CA LYS A 112 -19.61 -5.43 -9.81
C LYS A 112 -19.65 -5.21 -11.32
N HIS A 113 -18.55 -5.42 -12.05
CA HIS A 113 -18.51 -5.31 -13.51
C HIS A 113 -17.91 -6.54 -14.18
N PRO A 114 -18.64 -7.67 -14.18
CA PRO A 114 -18.49 -8.61 -15.27
C PRO A 114 -19.21 -7.99 -16.49
N TYR A 115 -18.44 -7.51 -17.48
CA TYR A 115 -18.95 -7.15 -18.81
C TYR A 115 -19.71 -5.81 -18.94
N ARG A 116 -18.98 -4.73 -19.19
CA ARG A 116 -19.31 -3.78 -20.27
C ARG A 116 -18.02 -3.25 -20.87
N GLN A 117 -17.69 -3.81 -22.02
CA GLN A 117 -16.72 -3.24 -22.92
C GLN A 117 -17.44 -2.13 -23.71
N ASP A 118 -17.75 -1.01 -23.05
CA ASP A 118 -17.93 0.25 -23.79
C ASP A 118 -16.53 0.69 -24.21
N ARG A 119 -16.08 0.07 -25.31
CA ARG A 119 -15.06 0.62 -26.18
C ARG A 119 -15.56 2.00 -26.60
N LEU A 120 -15.05 3.04 -25.95
CA LEU A 120 -14.79 4.27 -26.67
C LEU A 120 -13.72 3.90 -27.72
N GLN A 121 -14.22 3.65 -28.92
CA GLN A 121 -13.44 3.47 -30.14
C GLN A 121 -12.46 4.63 -30.31
N GLY A 122 -11.22 4.26 -30.63
CA GLY A 122 -10.37 5.04 -31.53
C GLY A 122 -9.42 6.02 -30.86
N GLN A 123 -8.27 5.51 -30.43
CA GLN A 123 -7.02 6.12 -30.88
C GLN A 123 -5.91 5.08 -30.90
N ASP A 124 -5.73 4.46 -32.06
CA ASP A 124 -4.44 3.93 -32.48
C ASP A 124 -3.47 5.11 -32.56
N THR A 125 -2.81 5.41 -31.45
CA THR A 125 -1.55 6.14 -31.47
C THR A 125 -0.62 5.48 -30.47
N GLN A 126 0.28 4.63 -30.99
CA GLN A 126 1.55 4.35 -30.34
C GLN A 126 2.33 5.66 -30.23
N SER A 127 2.00 6.49 -29.24
CA SER A 127 2.93 7.44 -28.68
C SER A 127 3.13 7.04 -27.24
N ASN A 128 4.38 6.77 -26.85
CA ASN A 128 4.79 6.59 -25.45
C ASN A 128 4.64 7.89 -24.62
N ASP A 129 3.68 8.75 -24.99
CA ASP A 129 3.40 10.01 -24.31
C ASP A 129 2.44 9.70 -23.16
N ILE A 130 3.02 9.59 -21.96
CA ILE A 130 2.27 9.44 -20.72
C ILE A 130 1.40 10.68 -20.58
N GLN A 131 0.11 10.54 -20.87
CA GLN A 131 -0.83 11.63 -20.67
C GLN A 131 -0.86 11.93 -19.19
N GLU A 132 -0.79 13.21 -18.84
CA GLU A 132 -0.88 13.63 -17.45
C GLU A 132 -2.10 13.04 -16.75
N LYS A 133 -3.19 12.77 -17.48
CA LYS A 133 -4.45 12.14 -17.05
C LYS A 133 -4.35 10.70 -16.54
N ASP A 134 -3.30 9.98 -16.90
CA ASP A 134 -3.16 8.57 -16.55
C ASP A 134 -2.43 8.37 -15.22
N ILE A 135 -1.75 9.42 -14.73
CA ILE A 135 -1.05 9.40 -13.45
C ILE A 135 -2.08 9.40 -12.32
N VAL A 136 -2.05 8.37 -11.48
CA VAL A 136 -2.96 8.22 -10.32
C VAL A 136 -2.27 8.54 -8.99
N ALA A 137 -0.95 8.35 -8.91
CA ALA A 137 -0.19 8.67 -7.73
C ALA A 137 1.27 9.03 -8.03
N ALA A 138 1.89 9.73 -7.10
CA ALA A 138 3.32 10.00 -7.07
C ALA A 138 3.89 9.71 -5.67
N ILE A 139 5.03 9.04 -5.64
CA ILE A 139 5.79 8.70 -4.44
C ILE A 139 7.04 9.58 -4.45
N TYR A 140 7.08 10.52 -3.52
CA TYR A 140 8.18 11.45 -3.32
C TYR A 140 9.16 10.88 -2.29
N GLN A 141 10.45 10.89 -2.62
CA GLN A 141 11.49 10.40 -1.73
C GLN A 141 12.52 11.50 -1.47
N ALA A 142 12.38 12.21 -0.34
CA ALA A 142 13.39 13.17 0.09
C ALA A 142 14.53 12.44 0.82
N SER A 143 15.72 12.48 0.21
CA SER A 143 16.97 12.23 0.91
C SER A 143 17.49 13.54 1.48
N SER A 144 17.15 13.87 2.73
CA SER A 144 17.96 14.83 3.50
C SER A 144 19.02 14.06 4.28
N SER A 145 20.12 14.72 4.63
CA SER A 145 21.32 14.11 5.22
C SER A 145 21.08 13.33 6.51
N ASP A 146 19.95 13.51 7.18
CA ASP A 146 19.69 12.90 8.49
C ASP A 146 18.41 12.07 8.58
N ASN A 147 17.46 12.16 7.63
CA ASN A 147 16.26 11.32 7.63
C ASN A 147 15.67 11.13 6.22
N LEU A 148 15.35 9.89 5.84
CA LEU A 148 14.59 9.60 4.62
C LEU A 148 13.12 9.94 4.89
N THR A 149 12.63 11.05 4.35
CA THR A 149 11.21 11.42 4.44
C THR A 149 10.54 11.06 3.12
N SER A 150 9.66 10.07 3.15
CA SER A 150 8.90 9.63 1.98
C SER A 150 7.44 10.03 2.13
N SER A 151 6.82 10.49 1.04
CA SER A 151 5.40 10.86 1.02
C SER A 151 4.72 10.40 -0.26
N ILE A 152 3.45 10.06 -0.16
CA ILE A 152 2.63 9.60 -1.27
C ILE A 152 1.52 10.60 -1.50
N HIS A 153 1.39 10.99 -2.75
CA HIS A 153 0.39 11.92 -3.24
C HIS A 153 -0.50 11.17 -4.21
N PHE A 154 -1.80 11.12 -3.93
CA PHE A 154 -2.77 10.62 -4.88
C PHE A 154 -3.38 11.81 -5.62
N ARG A 155 -3.62 11.64 -6.91
CA ARG A 155 -4.19 12.72 -7.71
C ARG A 155 -5.59 13.10 -7.28
N ASP A 156 -6.41 12.10 -6.98
CA ASP A 156 -7.85 12.30 -6.77
C ASP A 156 -8.19 12.65 -5.33
N THR A 157 -7.18 12.90 -4.48
CA THR A 157 -7.38 13.24 -3.07
C THR A 157 -6.52 14.43 -2.66
N ARG A 158 -6.99 15.21 -1.68
CA ARG A 158 -6.24 16.37 -1.18
C ARG A 158 -5.26 16.02 -0.06
N CYS A 159 -5.32 14.81 0.47
CA CYS A 159 -4.41 14.38 1.52
C CYS A 159 -3.05 13.93 0.98
N ILE A 160 -2.05 14.02 1.85
CA ILE A 160 -0.72 13.47 1.66
C ILE A 160 -0.55 12.35 2.67
N TRP A 161 -0.02 11.22 2.24
CA TRP A 161 0.39 10.14 3.14
C TRP A 161 1.88 10.28 3.46
N GLN A 162 2.21 10.42 4.73
CA GLN A 162 3.58 10.34 5.23
C GLN A 162 3.94 8.86 5.44
N VAL A 163 5.14 8.48 5.00
CA VAL A 163 5.66 7.13 5.13
C VAL A 163 6.74 7.12 6.21
N GLY A 164 6.59 6.26 7.21
CA GLY A 164 7.58 6.02 8.25
C GLY A 164 7.97 4.55 8.29
N ALA A 165 9.25 4.25 8.36
CA ALA A 165 9.75 2.90 8.58
C ALA A 165 10.30 2.79 10.01
N ASN A 166 9.78 1.83 10.76
CA ASN A 166 10.26 1.50 12.10
C ASN A 166 10.90 0.12 12.03
N SER A 167 12.22 0.06 12.19
CA SER A 167 12.94 -1.19 12.44
C SER A 167 13.32 -1.23 13.91
N ALA A 168 12.63 -2.03 14.71
CA ALA A 168 12.92 -2.13 16.12
C ALA A 168 14.01 -3.19 16.37
N GLY A 169 15.26 -2.81 16.12
CA GLY A 169 16.43 -3.59 16.51
C GLY A 169 16.53 -5.02 15.94
N PRO A 170 17.53 -5.80 16.39
CA PRO A 170 17.70 -7.19 15.96
C PRO A 170 16.63 -8.06 16.64
N GLY A 171 15.61 -8.47 15.89
CA GLY A 171 14.61 -9.44 16.33
C GLY A 171 13.16 -9.00 16.26
N GLU A 172 12.87 -7.72 16.02
CA GLU A 172 11.49 -7.27 15.76
C GLU A 172 11.21 -7.11 14.27
N ASP A 173 9.97 -7.43 13.90
CA ASP A 173 9.47 -7.35 12.53
C ASP A 173 9.56 -5.91 12.00
N THR A 174 10.10 -5.75 10.78
CA THR A 174 10.16 -4.43 10.14
C THR A 174 8.75 -3.95 9.80
N CYS A 175 8.45 -2.72 10.18
CA CYS A 175 7.12 -2.15 10.06
C CYS A 175 7.14 -0.85 9.25
N TYR A 176 6.29 -0.77 8.23
CA TYR A 176 6.12 0.42 7.41
C TYR A 176 4.74 1.03 7.68
N THR A 177 4.74 2.24 8.20
CA THR A 177 3.54 2.98 8.61
C THR A 177 3.23 4.10 7.63
N PHE A 178 1.94 4.31 7.41
CA PHE A 178 1.41 5.31 6.51
C PHE A 178 0.32 6.09 7.23
N VAL A 179 0.52 7.41 7.33
CA VAL A 179 -0.31 8.31 8.12
C VAL A 179 -0.72 9.50 7.26
N ILE A 180 -1.95 9.97 7.37
CA ILE A 180 -2.40 11.17 6.68
C ILE A 180 -1.74 12.41 7.32
N GLU A 181 -0.99 13.19 6.54
CA GLU A 181 -0.18 14.33 7.00
C GLU A 181 -0.99 15.35 7.80
N LYS A 182 -2.16 15.75 7.30
CA LYS A 182 -3.05 16.70 7.98
C LYS A 182 -3.41 16.24 9.38
N GLU A 183 -3.47 14.93 9.59
CA GLU A 183 -3.73 14.31 10.88
C GLU A 183 -2.48 14.29 11.77
N SER A 184 -1.32 14.03 11.18
CA SER A 184 -0.01 14.02 11.83
C SER A 184 0.40 15.40 12.37
N THR A 185 0.13 16.48 11.61
CA THR A 185 0.55 17.85 11.96
C THR A 185 -0.12 18.45 13.19
N ILE A 186 -1.31 17.98 13.56
CA ILE A 186 -2.06 18.52 14.70
C ILE A 186 -1.67 17.77 15.99
N ASN A 187 -1.58 16.44 15.92
CA ASN A 187 -1.00 15.60 16.96
C ASN A 187 -0.75 14.17 16.40
N PRO A 188 0.50 13.68 16.32
CA PRO A 188 0.79 12.34 15.78
C PRO A 188 0.13 11.21 16.60
N GLU A 189 -0.21 11.46 17.87
CA GLU A 189 -0.93 10.51 18.71
C GLU A 189 -2.43 10.42 18.36
N GLN A 190 -2.99 11.42 17.69
CA GLN A 190 -4.41 11.52 17.35
C GLN A 190 -4.78 11.03 15.95
N CYS A 191 -3.82 10.45 15.21
CA CYS A 191 -4.09 9.88 13.89
C CYS A 191 -5.16 8.78 13.97
N ARG A 192 -6.37 9.06 13.48
CA ARG A 192 -7.55 8.21 13.55
C ARG A 192 -7.35 6.94 12.74
N MET A 193 -6.70 7.03 11.58
CA MET A 193 -6.49 5.88 10.71
C MET A 193 -5.03 5.77 10.27
N ILE A 194 -4.46 4.59 10.48
CA ILE A 194 -3.09 4.25 10.07
C ILE A 194 -3.16 3.03 9.16
N MET A 195 -2.40 3.05 8.06
CA MET A 195 -2.15 1.87 7.25
C MET A 195 -0.75 1.36 7.56
N GLN A 196 -0.58 0.06 7.77
CA GLN A 196 0.66 -0.51 8.26
C GLN A 196 1.00 -1.82 7.55
N TRP A 197 2.16 -1.88 6.88
CA TRP A 197 2.73 -3.12 6.38
C TRP A 197 3.69 -3.70 7.41
N GLU A 198 3.44 -4.94 7.82
CA GLU A 198 4.33 -5.71 8.69
C GLU A 198 5.05 -6.76 7.86
N LYS A 199 6.39 -6.75 7.90
CA LYS A 199 7.24 -7.79 7.32
C LYS A 199 7.24 -9.00 8.23
N ARG A 200 6.97 -10.19 7.70
CA ARG A 200 7.06 -11.47 8.39
C ARG A 200 7.99 -12.40 7.63
N VAL A 201 8.83 -13.11 8.38
CA VAL A 201 9.65 -14.19 7.82
C VAL A 201 8.88 -15.49 7.98
N LEU A 202 8.54 -16.14 6.87
CA LEU A 202 7.96 -17.47 6.88
C LEU A 202 9.06 -18.45 7.29
N SER A 203 9.03 -18.89 8.55
CA SER A 203 9.91 -19.95 9.03
C SER A 203 9.43 -21.27 8.44
N GLU A 204 10.15 -21.80 7.45
CA GLU A 204 10.01 -23.21 7.07
C GLU A 204 10.49 -24.06 8.24
N ASN A 205 9.62 -24.96 8.72
CA ASN A 205 9.91 -25.91 9.80
C ASN A 205 11.36 -26.40 9.75
N GLY A 206 12.14 -26.00 10.75
CA GLY A 206 13.49 -26.47 11.12
C GLY A 206 14.34 -27.09 10.01
N ASN A 207 15.27 -26.28 9.47
CA ASN A 207 16.52 -26.66 8.77
C ASN A 207 16.74 -26.01 7.38
N ALA A 208 16.35 -24.75 7.20
CA ALA A 208 16.85 -23.96 6.07
C ALA A 208 17.72 -22.80 6.59
N ALA A 209 18.97 -22.76 6.11
CA ALA A 209 19.91 -21.69 6.36
C ALA A 209 19.28 -20.32 6.08
N SER A 210 19.51 -19.37 6.97
CA SER A 210 19.21 -17.94 6.79
C SER A 210 19.69 -17.49 5.41
N GLY A 211 18.76 -17.15 4.50
CA GLY A 211 19.12 -16.67 3.18
C GLY A 211 18.16 -16.95 2.02
N SER A 212 17.02 -17.63 2.21
CA SER A 212 16.02 -17.72 1.14
C SER A 212 15.32 -16.36 0.97
N LEU A 213 15.71 -15.63 -0.08
CA LEU A 213 15.09 -14.39 -0.55
C LEU A 213 13.59 -14.54 -0.86
N GLY A 214 13.05 -15.77 -0.87
CA GLY A 214 11.65 -16.09 -1.20
C GLY A 214 10.70 -16.21 -0.01
N ASN A 215 11.19 -16.11 1.24
CA ASN A 215 10.40 -16.45 2.43
C ASN A 215 9.80 -15.22 3.15
N GLU A 216 9.81 -14.05 2.51
CA GLU A 216 9.29 -12.81 3.10
C GLU A 216 7.84 -12.56 2.64
N GLU A 217 6.93 -12.46 3.61
CA GLU A 217 5.55 -12.03 3.38
C GLU A 217 5.28 -10.73 4.13
N PHE A 218 4.61 -9.79 3.47
CA PHE A 218 4.16 -8.55 4.07
C PHE A 218 2.65 -8.61 4.26
N THR A 219 2.16 -8.18 5.42
CA THR A 219 0.72 -8.08 5.70
C THR A 219 0.32 -6.64 5.94
N LEU A 220 -0.71 -6.18 5.22
CA LEU A 220 -1.27 -4.84 5.39
C LEU A 220 -2.41 -4.86 6.40
N TRP A 221 -2.27 -4.02 7.41
CA TRP A 221 -3.26 -3.72 8.42
C TRP A 221 -3.79 -2.30 8.23
N THR A 222 -5.09 -2.14 8.45
CA THR A 222 -5.70 -0.84 8.74
C THR A 222 -5.98 -0.77 10.23
N VAL A 223 -5.42 0.24 10.89
CA VAL A 223 -5.50 0.47 12.33
C VAL A 223 -6.39 1.68 12.58
N ASP A 224 -7.55 1.44 13.19
CA ASP A 224 -8.47 2.49 13.62
C ASP A 224 -8.18 2.80 15.10
N ARG A 225 -7.50 3.92 15.37
CA ARG A 225 -7.15 4.31 16.74
C ARG A 225 -8.37 4.67 17.58
N LYS A 226 -9.46 5.16 16.96
CA LYS A 226 -10.69 5.49 17.70
C LYS A 226 -11.31 4.25 18.30
N THR A 227 -11.26 3.12 17.59
CA THR A 227 -11.80 1.85 18.08
C THR A 227 -10.76 0.89 18.63
N ARG A 228 -9.46 1.25 18.57
CA ARG A 228 -8.32 0.39 18.92
C ARG A 228 -8.36 -0.98 18.20
N ARG A 229 -8.95 -1.02 17.00
CA ARG A 229 -9.09 -2.24 16.20
C ARG A 229 -8.14 -2.20 15.01
N GLN A 230 -7.63 -3.37 14.66
CA GLN A 230 -6.79 -3.59 13.50
C GLN A 230 -7.45 -4.61 12.58
N TYR A 231 -7.36 -4.39 11.28
CA TYR A 231 -7.95 -5.28 10.28
C TYR A 231 -6.96 -5.55 9.15
N ARG A 232 -6.75 -6.83 8.85
CA ARG A 232 -5.96 -7.26 7.70
C ARG A 232 -6.76 -7.00 6.42
N ILE A 233 -6.13 -6.35 5.45
CA ILE A 233 -6.75 -6.01 4.16
C ILE A 233 -5.98 -6.51 2.94
N ALA A 234 -4.67 -6.76 3.05
CA ALA A 234 -3.88 -7.29 1.96
C ALA A 234 -2.64 -8.08 2.43
N THR A 235 -2.06 -8.86 1.52
CA THR A 235 -0.71 -9.41 1.66
C THR A 235 0.10 -9.22 0.40
N MET A 236 1.43 -9.24 0.54
CA MET A 236 2.37 -9.05 -0.55
C MET A 236 3.61 -9.94 -0.38
N THR A 237 4.07 -10.49 -1.48
CA THR A 237 5.35 -11.20 -1.63
C THR A 237 6.05 -10.65 -2.88
N ARG A 238 7.29 -11.07 -3.15
CA ARG A 238 7.99 -10.71 -4.40
C ARG A 238 7.25 -11.12 -5.68
N GLY A 239 6.42 -12.17 -5.63
CA GLY A 239 5.69 -12.66 -6.79
C GLY A 239 4.38 -11.89 -7.09
N GLY A 240 3.84 -11.17 -6.12
CA GLY A 240 2.52 -10.58 -6.24
C GLY A 240 1.88 -10.23 -4.90
N PHE A 241 0.66 -9.73 -4.98
CA PHE A 241 -0.11 -9.32 -3.81
C PHE A 241 -1.58 -9.69 -3.95
N GLU A 242 -2.22 -9.90 -2.81
CA GLU A 242 -3.61 -10.27 -2.68
C GLU A 242 -4.32 -9.27 -1.77
N ILE A 243 -5.38 -8.66 -2.28
CA ILE A 243 -6.28 -7.79 -1.52
C ILE A 243 -7.49 -8.63 -1.14
N THR A 244 -7.84 -8.70 0.14
CA THR A 244 -8.98 -9.46 0.63
C THR A 244 -9.67 -8.73 1.77
N VAL A 245 -10.92 -8.32 1.56
CA VAL A 245 -11.79 -7.75 2.59
C VAL A 245 -13.10 -8.52 2.58
N ARG A 246 -13.42 -9.19 3.70
CA ARG A 246 -14.59 -10.09 3.81
C ARG A 246 -15.69 -9.57 4.74
N LYS A 247 -15.35 -8.70 5.69
CA LYS A 247 -16.29 -8.20 6.70
C LYS A 247 -16.80 -6.82 6.30
N SER A 248 -18.11 -6.61 6.39
CA SER A 248 -18.75 -5.31 6.14
C SER A 248 -18.22 -4.20 7.05
N SER A 249 -17.95 -4.53 8.32
CA SER A 249 -17.35 -3.60 9.29
C SER A 249 -15.99 -3.05 8.83
N ILE A 250 -15.19 -3.86 8.13
CA ILE A 250 -13.92 -3.40 7.54
C ILE A 250 -14.21 -2.44 6.39
N LEU A 251 -15.19 -2.74 5.54
CA LEU A 251 -15.58 -1.83 4.45
C LEU A 251 -16.08 -0.47 4.97
N ASP A 252 -16.84 -0.44 6.05
CA ASP A 252 -17.30 0.82 6.66
C ASP A 252 -16.13 1.67 7.19
N ARG A 253 -15.10 1.00 7.73
CA ARG A 253 -13.86 1.68 8.14
C ARG A 253 -13.05 2.18 6.94
N LEU A 254 -12.99 1.41 5.87
CA LEU A 254 -12.36 1.84 4.62
C LEU A 254 -13.10 3.03 3.98
N ARG A 255 -14.45 3.06 4.03
CA ARG A 255 -15.23 4.24 3.61
C ARG A 255 -14.92 5.47 4.46
N THR A 256 -14.77 5.27 5.77
CA THR A 256 -14.35 6.35 6.68
C THR A 256 -12.96 6.87 6.30
N CYS A 257 -12.01 5.98 6.02
CA CYS A 257 -10.67 6.34 5.55
C CYS A 257 -10.73 7.11 4.23
N MET A 258 -11.49 6.63 3.26
CA MET A 258 -11.70 7.30 1.97
C MET A 258 -12.24 8.72 2.14
N ALA A 259 -13.20 8.93 3.06
CA ALA A 259 -13.73 10.26 3.36
C ALA A 259 -12.68 11.19 3.99
N LEU A 260 -11.79 10.66 4.86
CA LEU A 260 -10.69 11.42 5.46
C LEU A 260 -9.66 11.89 4.44
N MET A 261 -9.56 11.23 3.27
CA MET A 261 -8.64 11.65 2.21
C MET A 261 -9.10 12.90 1.45
N GLU A 262 -10.32 13.38 1.70
CA GLU A 262 -10.91 14.54 1.00
C GLU A 262 -10.84 14.39 -0.53
N PRO A 263 -11.64 13.49 -1.12
CA PRO A 263 -11.64 13.26 -2.57
C PRO A 263 -11.97 14.55 -3.33
N VAL A 264 -11.32 14.76 -4.47
CA VAL A 264 -11.44 15.99 -5.28
C VAL A 264 -12.76 16.04 -6.04
N SER A 265 -13.36 14.88 -6.32
CA SER A 265 -14.65 14.73 -7.01
C SER A 265 -15.61 13.84 -6.20
N GLU A 266 -16.90 14.19 -6.20
CA GLU A 266 -17.98 13.34 -5.67
C GLU A 266 -18.26 12.11 -6.53
N ASP A 267 -17.72 12.09 -7.75
CA ASP A 267 -17.65 10.94 -8.68
C ASP A 267 -16.64 9.90 -8.16
N THR A 268 -16.70 9.68 -6.85
CA THR A 268 -15.89 8.83 -6.03
C THR A 268 -15.82 7.48 -6.69
N THR A 269 -14.65 7.20 -7.26
CA THR A 269 -14.26 5.90 -7.77
C THR A 269 -14.77 4.85 -6.79
N LYS A 270 -15.48 3.83 -7.30
CA LYS A 270 -16.12 2.80 -6.47
C LYS A 270 -15.13 2.37 -5.38
N LEU A 271 -15.56 2.24 -4.12
CA LEU A 271 -14.70 1.89 -2.97
C LEU A 271 -13.64 0.83 -3.29
N GLU A 272 -13.99 -0.15 -4.11
CA GLU A 272 -13.11 -1.21 -4.61
C GLU A 272 -11.92 -0.70 -5.44
N THR A 273 -12.15 0.17 -6.42
CA THR A 273 -11.07 0.73 -7.25
C THR A 273 -10.20 1.69 -6.45
N TRP A 274 -10.80 2.51 -5.58
CA TRP A 274 -10.05 3.35 -4.65
C TRP A 274 -9.12 2.52 -3.76
N LEU A 275 -9.65 1.43 -3.19
CA LEU A 275 -8.88 0.54 -2.33
C LEU A 275 -7.73 -0.10 -3.09
N TYR A 276 -7.95 -0.53 -4.33
CA TYR A 276 -6.88 -1.07 -5.17
C TYR A 276 -5.80 -0.01 -5.40
N THR A 277 -6.13 1.17 -5.90
CA THR A 277 -5.11 2.22 -6.11
C THR A 277 -4.33 2.53 -4.85
N LEU A 278 -5.02 2.71 -3.72
CA LEU A 278 -4.38 2.95 -2.42
C LEU A 278 -3.40 1.82 -2.07
N VAL A 279 -3.88 0.58 -1.94
CA VAL A 279 -3.08 -0.55 -1.50
C VAL A 279 -1.89 -0.79 -2.43
N LEU A 280 -2.09 -0.69 -3.75
CA LEU A 280 -1.03 -0.88 -4.74
C LEU A 280 0.07 0.17 -4.62
N THR A 281 -0.29 1.43 -4.45
CA THR A 281 0.70 2.49 -4.29
C THR A 281 1.45 2.35 -2.96
N LEU A 282 0.76 1.97 -1.87
CA LEU A 282 1.42 1.66 -0.60
C LEU A 282 2.39 0.48 -0.73
N CYS A 283 1.98 -0.60 -1.40
CA CYS A 283 2.83 -1.75 -1.72
C CYS A 283 4.11 -1.32 -2.45
N VAL A 284 3.97 -0.53 -3.51
CA VAL A 284 5.10 -0.07 -4.32
C VAL A 284 6.07 0.77 -3.50
N SER A 285 5.57 1.60 -2.59
CA SER A 285 6.41 2.36 -1.66
C SER A 285 7.24 1.44 -0.74
N VAL A 286 6.66 0.36 -0.23
CA VAL A 286 7.39 -0.63 0.59
C VAL A 286 8.38 -1.43 -0.26
N ALA A 287 7.93 -1.98 -1.39
CA ALA A 287 8.76 -2.75 -2.31
C ALA A 287 9.97 -1.94 -2.82
N SER A 288 9.81 -0.63 -3.04
CA SER A 288 10.92 0.26 -3.40
C SER A 288 11.91 0.47 -2.25
N GLN A 289 11.45 0.49 -0.99
CA GLN A 289 12.34 0.58 0.18
C GLN A 289 13.08 -0.73 0.45
N GLU A 290 12.44 -1.86 0.15
CA GLU A 290 13.03 -3.21 0.22
C GLU A 290 13.91 -3.56 -1.00
N GLY A 291 14.10 -2.63 -1.95
CA GLY A 291 14.98 -2.83 -3.11
C GLY A 291 14.47 -3.83 -4.14
N TRP A 292 13.16 -4.01 -4.30
CA TRP A 292 12.59 -5.03 -5.22
C TRP A 292 12.64 -4.63 -6.70
N PHE A 293 13.01 -3.38 -7.01
CA PHE A 293 12.98 -2.82 -8.36
C PHE A 293 14.36 -2.46 -8.92
N ASP A 294 15.42 -2.85 -8.24
CA ASP A 294 16.82 -2.56 -8.59
C ASP A 294 17.51 -3.73 -9.31
#